data_AF-A0A1F8AZZ2-F1
#
_entry.id   AF-A0A1F8AZZ2-F1
#
_cell.length_a   1.000
_cell.length_b   1.000
_cell.length_c   1.000
_cell.angle_alpha   90.00
_cell.angle_beta   90.00
_cell.angle_gamma   90.00
#
_symmetry.space_group_name_H-M   'P 1'
#
loop_
_entity.id
_entity.type
_entity.pdbx_description
1 polymer ?
#
loop_
_entity_poly.entity_id
_entity_poly.type
_entity_poly.pdbx_seq_one_letter_code
_entity_poly.pdbx_strand_id
1 'polypeptide(L)'
;MNKIAQVDIGAQFGSKFGTELGIGDLVSIILSNALVLAGIILLFILVLGGIGMIAGAGNSNPEQAGKGRQAATSAVVGFIIVFAAYWIMQLIEILTGFSILRPNVFQ
;
A
#
# COMPACT_ATOMS: atom_id res chain seq x y z
N MET A 1 -41.98 2.76 -32.85
CA MET A 1 -41.24 1.56 -32.43
C MET A 1 -40.26 2.00 -31.35
N ASN A 2 -40.71 1.88 -30.11
CA ASN A 2 -40.04 2.47 -28.96
C ASN A 2 -38.87 1.57 -28.55
N LYS A 3 -37.78 2.21 -28.16
CA LYS A 3 -36.48 1.61 -27.88
C LYS A 3 -36.65 0.37 -27.00
N ILE A 4 -36.09 -0.76 -27.46
CA ILE A 4 -35.68 -1.86 -26.57
C ILE A 4 -35.00 -1.23 -25.36
N ALA A 5 -35.72 -1.23 -24.24
CA ALA A 5 -35.30 -0.58 -23.03
C ALA A 5 -33.96 -1.20 -22.63
N GLN A 6 -32.91 -0.39 -22.62
CA GLN A 6 -31.71 -0.72 -21.89
C GLN A 6 -32.15 -0.87 -20.44
N VAL A 7 -32.40 -2.12 -20.03
CA VAL A 7 -32.66 -2.45 -18.63
C VAL A 7 -31.32 -2.28 -17.94
N ASP A 8 -31.18 -1.17 -17.23
CA ASP A 8 -30.01 -0.88 -16.43
C ASP A 8 -30.05 -1.79 -15.19
N ILE A 9 -29.41 -2.95 -15.32
CA ILE A 9 -29.41 -4.02 -14.32
C ILE A 9 -28.88 -3.49 -12.96
N GLY A 10 -28.01 -2.47 -12.98
CA GLY A 10 -27.50 -1.80 -11.78
C GLY A 10 -28.60 -1.07 -10.99
N ALA A 11 -29.42 -0.27 -11.69
CA ALA A 11 -30.48 0.53 -11.07
C ALA A 11 -31.68 -0.32 -10.58
N GLN A 12 -31.99 -1.42 -11.25
CA GLN A 12 -33.17 -2.23 -10.94
C GLN A 12 -32.92 -3.31 -9.86
N PHE A 13 -31.67 -3.74 -9.67
CA PHE A 13 -31.31 -4.81 -8.72
C PHE A 13 -30.36 -4.38 -7.60
N GLY A 14 -29.97 -3.10 -7.52
CA GLY A 14 -29.07 -2.60 -6.47
C GLY A 14 -27.69 -3.27 -6.47
N SER A 15 -27.27 -3.80 -7.62
CA SER A 15 -25.98 -4.48 -7.76
C SER A 15 -24.85 -3.45 -7.74
N LYS A 16 -24.10 -3.39 -6.63
CA LYS A 16 -22.89 -2.56 -6.52
C LYS A 16 -21.76 -3.01 -7.47
N PHE A 17 -21.85 -4.22 -8.01
CA PHE A 17 -20.92 -4.73 -9.02
C PHE A 17 -21.22 -4.12 -10.39
N GLY A 18 -20.30 -3.28 -10.88
CA GLY A 18 -20.36 -2.67 -12.22
C GLY A 18 -20.96 -1.27 -12.29
N THR A 19 -21.68 -0.81 -11.26
CA THR A 19 -22.29 0.54 -11.22
C THR A 19 -21.65 1.46 -10.17
N GLU A 20 -21.12 0.90 -9.06
CA GLU A 20 -20.50 1.66 -7.96
C GLU A 20 -19.06 1.24 -7.63
N LEU A 21 -18.68 -0.04 -7.76
CA LEU A 21 -17.29 -0.49 -7.63
C LEU A 21 -16.67 -0.78 -9.01
N GLY A 22 -15.77 0.09 -9.44
CA GLY A 22 -14.93 -0.09 -10.62
C GLY A 22 -13.63 -0.84 -10.30
N ILE A 23 -12.91 -1.24 -11.36
CA ILE A 23 -11.57 -1.84 -11.22
C ILE A 23 -10.61 -0.85 -10.53
N GLY A 24 -10.77 0.45 -10.76
CA GLY A 24 -10.01 1.51 -10.09
C GLY A 24 -10.20 1.50 -8.56
N ASP A 25 -11.43 1.27 -8.08
CA ASP A 25 -11.74 1.19 -6.65
C ASP A 25 -11.03 0.00 -5.99
N LEU A 26 -11.08 -1.17 -6.63
CA LEU A 26 -10.43 -2.39 -6.13
C LEU A 26 -8.91 -2.22 -6.03
N VAL A 27 -8.29 -1.66 -7.08
CA VAL A 27 -6.85 -1.38 -7.10
C VAL A 27 -6.51 -0.39 -5.99
N SER A 28 -7.33 0.63 -5.78
CA SER A 28 -7.09 1.66 -4.78
C SER A 28 -7.17 1.13 -3.35
N ILE A 29 -8.14 0.28 -3.04
CA ILE A 29 -8.24 -0.40 -1.75
C ILE A 29 -6.97 -1.21 -1.47
N ILE A 30 -6.53 -2.01 -2.46
CA ILE A 30 -5.35 -2.87 -2.32
C ILE A 30 -4.09 -2.02 -2.10
N LEU A 31 -3.89 -0.98 -2.93
CA LEU A 31 -2.68 -0.16 -2.85
C LEU A 31 -2.62 0.68 -1.58
N SER A 32 -3.74 1.30 -1.17
CA SER A 32 -3.82 2.06 0.08
C SER A 32 -3.48 1.17 1.28
N ASN A 33 -4.09 -0.01 1.38
CA ASN A 33 -3.82 -0.95 2.46
C ASN A 33 -2.39 -1.49 2.42
N ALA A 34 -1.85 -1.75 1.22
CA ALA A 34 -0.48 -2.20 1.05
C ALA A 34 0.55 -1.16 1.52
N LEU A 35 0.32 0.14 1.25
CA LEU A 35 1.21 1.21 1.74
C LEU A 35 1.24 1.27 3.27
N VAL A 36 0.08 1.15 3.93
CA VAL A 36 -0.01 1.12 5.40
C VAL A 36 0.70 -0.10 5.96
N LEU A 37 0.42 -1.30 5.42
CA LEU A 37 1.06 -2.54 5.84
C LEU A 37 2.58 -2.50 5.63
N ALA A 38 3.04 -1.98 4.49
CA ALA A 38 4.45 -1.82 4.20
C ALA A 38 5.14 -0.92 5.23
N GLY A 39 4.51 0.21 5.60
CA GLY A 39 5.03 1.10 6.64
C GLY A 39 5.17 0.40 8.00
N ILE A 40 4.18 -0.42 8.39
CA ILE A 40 4.21 -1.18 9.64
C ILE A 40 5.34 -2.22 9.62
N ILE A 41 5.41 -3.05 8.56
CA ILE A 41 6.44 -4.08 8.41
C ILE A 41 7.83 -3.46 8.46
N LEU A 42 8.00 -2.35 7.75
CA LEU A 42 9.27 -1.64 7.68
C LEU A 42 9.74 -1.14 9.04
N LEU A 43 8.81 -0.60 9.85
CA LEU A 43 9.11 -0.18 11.21
C LEU A 43 9.66 -1.34 12.04
N PHE A 44 9.03 -2.52 11.97
CA PHE A 44 9.52 -3.70 12.68
C PHE A 44 10.91 -4.14 12.20
N ILE A 45 11.16 -4.18 10.89
CA ILE A 45 12.47 -4.55 10.36
C ILE A 45 13.54 -3.55 10.79
N LEU A 46 13.24 -2.26 10.77
CA LEU A 46 14.18 -1.21 11.18
C LEU A 46 14.52 -1.33 12.68
N VAL A 47 13.51 -1.52 13.53
CA VAL A 47 13.70 -1.65 14.98
C VAL A 47 14.48 -2.93 15.32
N LEU A 48 14.08 -4.08 14.76
CA LEU A 48 14.76 -5.35 15.01
C LEU A 48 16.18 -5.37 14.43
N GLY A 49 16.38 -4.77 13.26
CA GLY A 49 17.71 -4.61 12.64
C GLY A 49 18.61 -3.71 13.47
N GLY A 50 18.09 -2.59 13.97
CA GLY A 50 18.80 -1.67 14.86
C GLY A 50 19.20 -2.33 16.19
N ILE A 51 18.26 -3.02 16.84
CA ILE A 51 18.54 -3.80 18.06
C ILE A 51 19.58 -4.88 17.79
N GLY A 52 19.46 -5.63 16.69
CA GLY A 52 20.43 -6.66 16.30
C GLY A 52 21.84 -6.10 16.06
N MET A 53 21.94 -4.89 15.51
CA MET A 53 23.22 -4.20 15.32
C MET A 53 23.88 -3.86 16.66
N ILE A 54 23.11 -3.31 17.60
CA ILE A 54 23.60 -2.91 18.94
C ILE A 54 23.97 -4.15 19.76
N ALA A 55 23.11 -5.17 19.78
CA ALA A 55 23.32 -6.40 20.54
C ALA A 55 24.54 -7.18 20.02
N GLY A 56 24.71 -7.30 18.70
CA GLY A 56 25.86 -7.96 18.09
C GLY A 56 27.18 -7.25 18.39
N ALA A 57 27.17 -5.92 18.46
CA ALA A 57 28.35 -5.12 18.82
C ALA A 57 28.75 -5.29 20.30
N GLY A 58 27.78 -5.42 21.21
CA GLY A 58 28.04 -5.60 22.65
C GLY A 58 28.54 -7.00 23.02
N ASN A 59 28.03 -8.05 22.37
CA ASN A 59 28.38 -9.44 22.69
C ASN A 59 29.56 -10.00 21.88
N SER A 60 30.31 -9.18 21.13
CA SER A 60 31.37 -9.63 20.21
C SER A 60 30.89 -10.73 19.25
N ASN A 61 29.63 -10.68 18.83
CA ASN A 61 29.06 -11.59 17.85
C ASN A 61 28.97 -10.88 16.48
N PRO A 62 30.03 -10.95 15.66
CA PRO A 62 30.10 -10.23 14.39
C PRO A 62 29.02 -10.67 13.39
N GLU A 63 28.53 -11.90 13.48
CA GLU A 63 27.47 -12.41 12.61
C GLU A 63 26.14 -11.71 12.87
N GLN A 64 25.78 -11.53 14.16
CA GLN A 64 24.55 -10.85 14.55
C GLN A 64 24.59 -9.35 14.22
N ALA A 65 25.76 -8.72 14.40
CA ALA A 65 25.97 -7.33 14.01
C ALA A 65 25.86 -7.15 12.48
N GLY A 66 26.42 -8.08 11.70
CA GLY A 66 26.32 -8.08 10.24
C GLY A 66 24.87 -8.21 9.75
N LYS A 67 24.11 -9.15 10.31
CA LYS A 67 22.67 -9.33 10.01
C LYS A 67 21.86 -8.08 10.38
N GLY A 68 22.12 -7.48 11.53
CA GLY A 68 21.47 -6.24 11.96
C GLY A 68 21.73 -5.07 11.01
N ARG A 69 22.98 -4.89 10.57
CA ARG A 69 23.34 -3.90 9.54
C ARG A 69 22.63 -4.15 8.22
N GLN A 70 22.61 -5.38 7.75
CA GLN A 70 21.92 -5.73 6.52
C GLN A 70 20.41 -5.45 6.60
N ALA A 71 19.78 -5.80 7.73
CA ALA A 71 18.37 -5.52 7.98
C ALA A 71 18.06 -4.02 8.07
N ALA A 72 18.93 -3.23 8.70
CA ALA A 72 18.79 -1.79 8.75
C ALA A 72 18.91 -1.16 7.34
N THR A 73 19.91 -1.58 6.55
CA THR A 73 20.07 -1.11 5.18
C THR A 73 18.87 -1.49 4.30
N SER A 74 18.38 -2.73 4.41
CA SER A 74 17.21 -3.16 3.63
C SER A 74 15.94 -2.41 4.04
N ALA A 75 15.77 -2.09 5.32
CA ALA A 75 14.68 -1.24 5.80
C ALA A 75 14.77 0.18 5.22
N VAL A 76 15.95 0.78 5.17
CA VAL A 76 16.15 2.11 4.55
C VAL A 76 15.84 2.09 3.05
N VAL A 77 16.32 1.08 2.33
CA VAL A 77 16.01 0.92 0.90
C VAL A 77 14.51 0.72 0.68
N GLY A 78 13.88 -0.15 1.46
CA GLY A 78 12.42 -0.34 1.43
C GLY A 78 11.67 0.95 1.72
N PHE A 79 12.21 1.82 2.59
CA PHE A 79 11.55 3.05 2.98
C PHE A 79 11.55 4.03 1.82
N ILE A 80 12.67 4.15 1.13
CA ILE A 80 12.79 4.98 -0.08
C ILE A 80 11.81 4.51 -1.16
N ILE A 81 11.64 3.20 -1.32
CA ILE A 81 10.68 2.65 -2.30
C ILE A 81 9.24 3.00 -1.93
N VAL A 82 8.84 2.76 -0.68
CA VAL A 82 7.47 3.09 -0.21
C VAL A 82 7.22 4.59 -0.28
N PHE A 83 8.22 5.39 0.10
CA PHE A 83 8.17 6.84 -0.01
C PHE A 83 7.96 7.27 -1.46
N ALA A 84 8.81 6.81 -2.40
CA ALA A 84 8.65 7.13 -3.82
C ALA A 84 7.29 6.68 -4.39
N ALA A 85 6.81 5.50 -3.99
CA ALA A 85 5.50 4.99 -4.39
C ALA A 85 4.37 5.93 -3.96
N TYR A 86 4.40 6.46 -2.73
CA TYR A 86 3.42 7.44 -2.25
C TYR A 86 3.37 8.69 -3.14
N TRP A 87 4.53 9.25 -3.51
CA TRP A 87 4.60 10.43 -4.38
C TRP A 87 4.09 10.15 -5.79
N ILE A 88 4.44 8.98 -6.37
CA ILE A 88 3.92 8.57 -7.68
C ILE A 88 2.40 8.46 -7.63
N MET A 89 1.85 7.86 -6.58
CA MET A 89 0.41 7.70 -6.39
C MET A 89 -0.27 9.05 -6.30
N GLN A 90 0.29 9.98 -5.53
CA GLN A 90 -0.25 11.33 -5.41
C GLN A 90 -0.27 12.09 -6.75
N LEU A 91 0.73 11.90 -7.59
CA LEU A 91 0.72 12.44 -8.96
C LEU A 91 -0.39 11.80 -9.81
N ILE A 92 -0.57 10.49 -9.71
CA ILE A 92 -1.65 9.79 -10.43
C ILE A 92 -3.03 10.29 -9.98
N GLU A 93 -3.26 10.51 -8.68
CA GLU A 93 -4.51 11.07 -8.16
C GLU A 93 -4.79 12.46 -8.77
N ILE A 94 -3.78 13.32 -8.86
CA ILE A 94 -3.92 14.66 -9.46
C ILE A 94 -4.29 14.57 -10.95
N LEU A 95 -3.67 13.64 -11.69
CA LEU A 95 -3.91 13.48 -13.13
C LEU A 95 -5.26 12.82 -13.46
N THR A 96 -5.68 11.86 -12.63
CA THR A 96 -6.89 11.07 -12.86
C THR A 96 -8.12 11.63 -12.17
N GLY A 97 -7.94 12.49 -11.15
CA GLY A 97 -9.01 13.00 -10.30
C GLY A 97 -9.62 11.93 -9.37
N PHE A 98 -9.07 10.71 -9.37
CA PHE A 98 -9.55 9.60 -8.56
C PHE A 98 -8.76 9.51 -7.25
N SER A 99 -9.45 9.32 -6.10
CA SER A 99 -8.81 9.16 -4.79
C SER A 99 -8.40 7.71 -4.55
N ILE A 100 -7.11 7.43 -4.71
CA ILE A 100 -6.50 6.10 -4.58
C ILE A 100 -6.06 5.83 -3.14
N LEU A 101 -5.53 6.85 -2.46
CA LEU A 101 -5.02 6.83 -1.10
C LEU A 101 -6.13 6.88 -0.04
N ARG A 102 -7.34 7.31 -0.43
CA ARG A 102 -8.54 7.34 0.42
C ARG A 102 -9.75 6.88 -0.37
N PRO A 103 -9.89 5.56 -0.64
CA PRO A 103 -11.03 5.05 -1.36
C PRO A 103 -12.29 5.16 -0.49
N ASN A 104 -13.31 5.88 -0.95
CA ASN A 104 -14.58 6.11 -0.24
C ASN A 104 -15.57 4.93 -0.36
N VAL A 105 -15.06 3.73 -0.65
CA VAL A 105 -15.82 2.53 -1.04
C VAL A 105 -16.58 1.85 0.11
N PHE A 106 -16.33 2.24 1.36
CA PHE A 106 -16.93 1.63 2.55
C PHE A 106 -17.83 2.61 3.35
N GLN A 107 -18.27 3.71 2.75
CA GLN A 107 -19.29 4.61 3.31
C GLN A 107 -20.67 4.35 2.73
#